data_AF-V7DA57-F1
#
_entry.id   AF-V7DA57-F1
#
_cell.length_a   1.000
_cell.length_b   1.000
_cell.length_c   1.000
_cell.angle_alpha   90.00
_cell.angle_beta   90.00
_cell.angle_gamma   90.00
#
_symmetry.space_group_name_H-M   'P 1'
#
loop_
_entity.id
_entity.type
_entity.pdbx_description
1 polymer ?
#
loop_
_entity_poly.entity_id
_entity_poly.type
_entity_poly.pdbx_seq_one_letter_code
_entity_poly.pdbx_strand_id
1 'polypeptide(L)'
;MPKSQPRNNSRTADKFVVRLPDGMREKIAEISKENHRSMNSEIIDRLALSIERDEQGDLTVRALAQVTRRCEELEQELAELKAALANETSKPALQQAPRLSIASAQ
;
A
#
# COMPACT_ATOMS: atom_id res chain seq x y z
N MET A 1 -33.20 33.49 16.80
CA MET A 1 -33.52 32.05 16.62
C MET A 1 -32.50 31.44 15.69
N PRO A 2 -31.83 30.32 16.04
CA PRO A 2 -30.88 29.69 15.13
C PRO A 2 -31.63 29.04 13.96
N LYS A 3 -31.24 29.39 12.73
CA LYS A 3 -31.80 28.81 11.50
C LYS A 3 -31.36 27.35 11.41
N SER A 4 -32.31 26.42 11.45
CA SER A 4 -32.03 24.98 11.23
C SER A 4 -31.42 24.78 9.85
N GLN A 5 -30.30 24.07 9.78
CA GLN A 5 -29.71 23.64 8.51
C GLN A 5 -30.75 22.87 7.69
N PRO A 6 -30.89 23.14 6.38
CA PRO A 6 -31.83 22.41 5.55
C PRO A 6 -31.38 20.95 5.51
N ARG A 7 -32.21 20.03 6.00
CA ARG A 7 -31.99 18.61 5.80
C ARG A 7 -32.10 18.33 4.30
N ASN A 8 -30.99 17.96 3.67
CA ASN A 8 -30.98 17.46 2.29
C ASN A 8 -31.89 16.24 2.22
N ASN A 9 -33.08 16.46 1.68
CA ASN A 9 -34.09 15.43 1.50
C ASN A 9 -34.18 15.09 0.01
N SER A 10 -34.90 14.02 -0.35
CA SER A 10 -35.05 13.60 -1.76
C SER A 10 -35.61 14.72 -2.67
N ARG A 11 -36.32 15.71 -2.11
CA ARG A 11 -36.87 16.85 -2.88
C ARG A 11 -35.84 17.94 -3.16
N THR A 12 -34.82 18.08 -2.33
CA THR A 12 -33.75 19.10 -2.48
C THR A 12 -32.45 18.51 -3.01
N ALA A 13 -32.36 17.19 -3.18
CA ALA A 13 -31.19 16.53 -3.75
C ALA A 13 -31.07 16.82 -5.26
N ASP A 14 -29.83 16.97 -5.73
CA ASP A 14 -29.50 17.10 -7.15
C ASP A 14 -29.92 15.86 -7.93
N LYS A 15 -30.44 16.08 -9.14
CA LYS A 15 -31.00 15.01 -9.99
C LYS A 15 -30.29 14.99 -11.33
N PHE A 16 -29.85 13.81 -11.72
CA PHE A 16 -29.23 13.55 -13.01
C PHE A 16 -29.93 12.38 -13.70
N VAL A 17 -30.31 12.55 -14.96
CA VAL A 17 -30.99 11.50 -15.75
C VAL A 17 -29.94 10.69 -16.48
N VAL A 18 -29.79 9.42 -16.10
CA VAL A 18 -28.88 8.47 -16.75
C VAL A 18 -29.61 7.67 -17.81
N ARG A 19 -29.04 7.58 -19.02
CA ARG A 19 -29.51 6.67 -20.08
C ARG A 19 -28.73 5.37 -19.98
N LEU A 20 -29.42 4.29 -19.64
CA LEU A 20 -28.83 2.97 -19.49
C LEU A 20 -28.98 2.17 -20.80
N PRO A 21 -27.98 1.37 -21.19
CA PRO A 21 -28.13 0.41 -22.28
C PRO A 21 -29.11 -0.71 -21.90
N ASP A 22 -29.59 -1.43 -22.92
CA ASP A 22 -30.57 -2.50 -22.76
C ASP A 22 -30.14 -3.55 -21.73
N GLY A 23 -31.07 -3.96 -20.87
CA GLY A 23 -30.85 -4.96 -19.82
C GLY A 23 -30.10 -4.47 -18.57
N MET A 24 -29.47 -3.28 -18.62
CA MET A 24 -28.69 -2.79 -17.47
C MET A 24 -29.58 -2.33 -16.32
N ARG A 25 -30.76 -1.78 -16.61
CA ARG A 25 -31.71 -1.35 -15.58
C ARG A 25 -32.25 -2.54 -14.79
N GLU A 26 -32.59 -3.62 -15.48
CA GLU A 26 -33.08 -4.87 -14.91
C GLU A 26 -32.02 -5.49 -14.01
N LYS A 27 -30.76 -5.54 -14.48
CA LYS A 27 -29.62 -6.01 -13.69
C LYS A 27 -29.42 -5.21 -12.40
N ILE A 28 -29.48 -3.87 -12.47
CA ILE A 28 -29.38 -3.02 -11.27
C ILE A 28 -30.56 -3.28 -10.32
N ALA A 29 -31.76 -3.50 -10.85
CA ALA A 29 -32.94 -3.80 -10.04
C ALA A 29 -32.78 -5.12 -9.28
N GLU A 30 -32.27 -6.18 -9.91
CA GLU A 30 -31.97 -7.46 -9.27
C GLU A 30 -30.95 -7.30 -8.14
N ILE A 31 -29.79 -6.70 -8.43
CA ILE A 31 -28.74 -6.45 -7.44
C ILE A 31 -29.26 -5.63 -6.26
N SER A 32 -30.06 -4.59 -6.52
CA SER A 32 -30.62 -3.76 -5.44
C SER A 32 -31.54 -4.56 -4.52
N LYS A 33 -32.29 -5.53 -5.05
CA LYS A 33 -33.16 -6.42 -4.25
C LYS A 33 -32.32 -7.36 -3.39
N GLU A 34 -31.29 -7.97 -3.97
CA GLU A 34 -30.35 -8.85 -3.27
C GLU A 34 -29.65 -8.12 -2.11
N ASN A 35 -29.26 -6.87 -2.34
CA ASN A 35 -28.60 -6.02 -1.34
C ASN A 35 -29.57 -5.32 -0.37
N HIS A 36 -30.88 -5.57 -0.47
CA HIS A 36 -31.92 -4.92 0.34
C HIS A 36 -31.88 -3.38 0.31
N ARG A 37 -31.62 -2.80 -0.86
CA ARG A 37 -31.50 -1.36 -1.10
C ARG A 37 -32.44 -0.89 -2.19
N SER A 38 -32.75 0.41 -2.21
CA SER A 38 -33.41 1.00 -3.39
C SER A 38 -32.43 1.02 -4.57
N MET A 39 -32.93 1.00 -5.82
CA MET A 39 -32.07 1.15 -7.00
C MET A 39 -31.22 2.42 -6.93
N ASN A 40 -31.77 3.54 -6.43
CA ASN A 40 -31.01 4.77 -6.26
C ASN A 40 -29.88 4.59 -5.25
N SER A 41 -30.16 4.00 -4.09
CA SER A 41 -29.15 3.72 -3.07
C SER A 41 -28.04 2.81 -3.59
N GLU A 42 -28.38 1.79 -4.37
CA GLU A 42 -27.40 0.89 -4.99
C GLU A 42 -26.53 1.60 -6.04
N ILE A 43 -27.12 2.45 -6.88
CA ILE A 43 -26.37 3.26 -7.85
C ILE A 43 -25.39 4.19 -7.13
N ILE A 44 -25.85 4.88 -6.08
CA ILE A 44 -25.00 5.80 -5.30
C ILE A 44 -23.85 5.05 -4.62
N ASP A 45 -24.12 3.90 -4.00
CA ASP A 45 -23.09 3.08 -3.33
C ASP A 45 -22.01 2.62 -4.32
N ARG A 46 -22.42 2.14 -5.51
CA ARG A 46 -21.49 1.75 -6.57
C ARG A 46 -20.66 2.92 -7.10
N LEU A 47 -21.25 4.09 -7.28
CA LEU A 47 -20.54 5.28 -7.72
C LEU A 47 -19.54 5.75 -6.65
N ALA A 48 -19.94 5.77 -5.39
CA ALA A 48 -19.07 6.14 -4.27
C ALA A 48 -17.86 5.20 -4.19
N LEU A 49 -18.09 3.87 -4.23
CA LEU A 49 -17.02 2.88 -4.23
C LEU A 49 -16.09 3.01 -5.45
N SER A 50 -16.62 3.36 -6.62
CA SER A 50 -15.81 3.58 -7.81
C SER A 50 -14.91 4.80 -7.67
N ILE A 51 -15.46 5.91 -7.18
CA ILE A 51 -14.71 7.16 -6.97
C ILE A 51 -13.64 6.96 -5.89
N GLU A 52 -14.00 6.37 -4.75
CA GLU A 52 -13.04 6.06 -3.68
C GLU A 52 -11.92 5.14 -4.17
N ARG A 53 -12.24 4.16 -5.02
CA ARG A 53 -11.22 3.28 -5.61
C ARG A 53 -10.28 4.04 -6.55
N ASP A 54 -10.80 4.94 -7.37
CA ASP A 54 -9.98 5.74 -8.28
C ASP A 54 -9.04 6.67 -7.49
N GLU A 55 -9.53 7.27 -6.40
CA GLU A 55 -8.73 8.09 -5.48
C GLU A 55 -7.67 7.25 -4.73
N GLN A 56 -8.05 6.07 -4.22
CA GLN A 56 -7.14 5.17 -3.50
C GLN A 56 -6.13 4.48 -4.42
N GLY A 57 -6.47 4.28 -5.69
CA GLY A 57 -5.57 3.70 -6.70
C GLY A 57 -4.31 4.56 -6.84
N ASP A 58 -4.46 5.89 -6.91
CA ASP A 58 -3.33 6.82 -6.94
C ASP A 58 -2.50 6.75 -5.64
N LEU A 59 -3.15 6.69 -4.48
CA LEU A 59 -2.47 6.58 -3.19
C LEU A 59 -1.72 5.25 -3.03
N THR A 60 -2.30 4.14 -3.46
CA THR A 60 -1.72 2.81 -3.35
C THR A 60 -0.52 2.66 -4.27
N VAL A 61 -0.58 3.19 -5.49
CA VAL A 61 0.55 3.21 -6.43
C VAL A 61 1.71 4.04 -5.85
N ARG A 62 1.43 5.21 -5.28
CA ARG A 62 2.45 6.04 -4.61
C ARG A 62 3.07 5.35 -3.40
N ALA A 63 2.25 4.75 -2.54
CA ALA A 63 2.71 4.03 -1.37
C ALA A 63 3.58 2.82 -1.76
N LEU A 64 3.17 2.07 -2.79
CA LEU A 64 3.94 0.95 -3.31
C LEU A 64 5.30 1.41 -3.85
N ALA A 65 5.34 2.49 -4.62
CA ALA A 65 6.60 3.07 -5.11
C ALA A 65 7.54 3.51 -3.98
N GLN A 66 6.99 4.08 -2.89
CA GLN A 66 7.77 4.45 -1.71
C GLN A 66 8.34 3.23 -0.99
N VAL A 67 7.54 2.17 -0.84
CA VAL A 67 7.98 0.91 -0.23
C VAL A 67 9.07 0.26 -1.08
N THR A 68 8.88 0.17 -2.39
CA THR A 68 9.89 -0.39 -3.32
C THR A 68 11.23 0.34 -3.18
N ARG A 69 11.22 1.69 -3.22
CA ARG A 69 12.44 2.48 -3.03
C ARG A 69 13.11 2.18 -1.68
N ARG A 70 12.33 2.09 -0.61
CA ARG A 70 12.89 1.82 0.73
C ARG A 70 13.48 0.42 0.84
N CYS A 71 12.89 -0.56 0.16
CA CYS A 71 13.47 -1.90 0.05
C CYS A 71 14.81 -1.88 -0.68
N GLU A 72 14.91 -1.19 -1.82
CA GLU A 72 16.17 -1.04 -2.57
C GLU A 72 17.27 -0.38 -1.71
N GLU A 73 16.94 0.70 -0.99
CA GLU A 73 17.86 1.36 -0.07
C GLU A 73 18.38 0.41 1.03
N LEU A 74 17.49 -0.33 1.67
CA LEU A 74 17.85 -1.28 2.72
C LEU A 74 18.68 -2.46 2.19
N GLU A 75 18.37 -2.94 0.99
CA GLU A 75 19.16 -3.98 0.32
C GLU A 75 20.58 -3.52 0.04
N GLN A 76 20.75 -2.26 -0.37
CA GLN A 76 22.07 -1.67 -0.60
C GLN A 76 22.86 -1.50 0.72
N GLU A 77 22.24 -0.96 1.77
CA GLU A 77 22.87 -0.84 3.09
C GLU A 77 23.30 -2.22 3.64
N LEU A 78 22.45 -3.25 3.47
CA LEU A 78 22.79 -4.62 3.86
C LEU A 78 23.97 -5.19 3.06
N ALA A 79 24.07 -4.87 1.76
CA ALA A 79 25.19 -5.30 0.93
C ALA A 79 26.50 -4.64 1.38
N GLU A 80 26.48 -3.35 1.69
CA GLU A 80 27.63 -2.58 2.17
C GLU A 80 28.12 -3.11 3.54
N LEU A 81 27.21 -3.35 4.48
CA LEU A 81 27.54 -3.92 5.80
C LEU A 81 28.15 -5.33 5.68
N LYS A 82 27.62 -6.17 4.79
CA LYS A 82 28.18 -7.50 4.51
C LYS A 82 29.60 -7.42 3.94
N ALA A 83 29.84 -6.48 3.02
CA ALA A 83 31.16 -6.26 2.45
C ALA A 83 32.17 -5.75 3.49
N ALA A 84 31.76 -4.84 4.39
CA ALA A 84 32.59 -4.36 5.48
C ALA A 84 33.02 -5.48 6.44
N LEU A 85 32.08 -6.34 6.85
CA LEU A 85 32.35 -7.48 7.73
C LEU A 85 33.29 -8.52 7.08
N ALA A 86 33.16 -8.75 5.77
CA ALA A 86 34.06 -9.63 5.02
C ALA A 86 35.51 -9.09 4.97
N ASN A 87 35.68 -7.77 4.92
CA ASN A 87 37.00 -7.13 4.96
C ASN A 87 37.64 -7.16 6.35
N GLU A 88 36.84 -7.03 7.43
CA GLU A 88 37.35 -7.13 8.81
C GLU A 88 37.80 -8.56 9.17
N THR A 89 37.07 -9.57 8.71
CA THR A 89 37.42 -10.99 8.91
C THR A 89 38.65 -11.42 8.11
N SER A 90 39.02 -10.67 7.06
CA SER A 90 40.19 -10.95 6.21
C SER A 90 41.49 -10.30 6.68
N LYS A 91 41.51 -9.57 7.81
CA LYS A 91 42.74 -9.00 8.38
C LYS A 91 43.57 -10.14 9.00
N PRO A 92 44.67 -10.60 8.37
CA PRO A 92 45.37 -11.79 8.84
C PRO A 92 46.16 -11.42 10.10
N ALA A 93 46.06 -12.26 11.12
CA ALA A 93 46.94 -12.25 12.27
C ALA A 93 48.38 -12.59 11.83
N LEU A 94 49.09 -11.61 11.28
CA LEU A 94 50.53 -11.67 11.08
C LEU A 94 51.23 -11.05 12.29
N GLN A 95 51.49 -11.88 13.30
CA GLN A 95 52.74 -11.80 14.03
C GLN A 95 53.09 -13.19 14.55
N GLN A 96 53.93 -13.87 13.77
CA GLN A 96 54.61 -15.09 14.16
C GLN A 96 55.45 -14.80 15.41
N ALA A 97 55.12 -15.42 16.53
CA ALA A 97 55.98 -15.43 17.70
C ALA A 97 57.23 -16.30 17.39
N PRO A 98 58.45 -15.84 17.73
CA PRO A 98 59.66 -16.60 17.44
C PRO A 98 59.68 -17.89 18.26
N ARG A 99 59.96 -19.03 17.61
CA ARG A 99 60.18 -20.31 18.29
C ARG A 99 61.41 -20.20 19.19
N LEU A 100 61.19 -20.20 20.50
CA LEU A 100 62.24 -20.41 21.49
C LEU A 100 62.80 -21.82 21.29
N SER A 101 64.01 -21.90 20.75
CA SER A 101 64.83 -23.10 20.70
C SER A 101 65.23 -23.46 22.13
N ILE A 102 64.59 -24.48 22.68
CA ILE A 102 65.01 -25.10 23.94
C ILE A 102 66.21 -25.99 23.60
N ALA A 103 67.42 -25.48 23.79
CA ALA A 103 68.62 -26.31 23.82
C ALA A 103 68.78 -26.83 25.25
N SER A 104 68.70 -28.16 25.34
CA SER A 104 68.72 -28.97 26.55
C SER A 104 69.96 -28.77 27.41
N ALA A 105 69.74 -28.92 28.72
CA ALA A 105 70.77 -29.16 29.71
C ALA A 105 71.48 -30.50 29.45
N GLN A 106 72.81 -30.48 29.46
CA GLN A 106 73.71 -31.38 30.19
C GLN A 106 75.15 -30.87 30.13
#